data_AF-A0AAW9EF08-F1
#
_entry.id   AF-A0AAW9EF08-F1
#
_cell.length_a   1.000
_cell.length_b   1.000
_cell.length_c   1.000
_cell.angle_alpha   90.00
_cell.angle_beta   90.00
_cell.angle_gamma   90.00
#
_symmetry.space_group_name_H-M   'P 1'
#
loop_
_entity.id
_entity.type
_entity.pdbx_description
1 polymer ?
#
loop_
_entity_poly.entity_id
_entity_poly.type
_entity_poly.pdbx_seq_one_letter_code
_entity_poly.pdbx_strand_id
1 'polypeptide(L)' 'LLQTWYINRFLKFREGAFTDPDSYFHNYAKLTKEEAIKTAMTLWKEINWLNLKQNILPTRERASLILTKSANHAVE' A
#
# COMPACT_ATOMS: atom_id res chain seq x y z
N LEU A 1 9.54 -2.07 -4.82
CA LEU A 1 8.85 -3.20 -4.15
C LEU A 1 7.67 -2.74 -3.29
N LEU A 2 7.89 -2.00 -2.20
CA LEU A 2 6.81 -1.63 -1.27
C LEU A 2 5.63 -0.87 -1.92
N GLN A 3 5.91 0.10 -2.80
CA GLN A 3 4.88 0.83 -3.53
C GLN A 3 4.00 -0.11 -4.37
N THR A 4 4.62 -1.01 -5.12
CA THR A 4 3.92 -2.00 -5.96
C THR A 4 3.00 -2.87 -5.12
N TRP A 5 3.49 -3.36 -3.98
CA TRP A 5 2.68 -4.17 -3.05
C TRP A 5 1.51 -3.38 -2.47
N TYR A 6 1.74 -2.11 -2.10
CA TYR A 6 0.69 -1.23 -1.61
C TYR A 6 -0.40 -1.03 -2.66
N ILE A 7 -0.05 -0.69 -3.90
CA ILE A 7 -1.01 -0.47 -4.99
C ILE A 7 -1.78 -1.75 -5.28
N ASN A 8 -1.11 -2.90 -5.37
CA ASN A 8 -1.76 -4.18 -5.60
C ASN A 8 -2.76 -4.51 -4.49
N ARG A 9 -2.41 -4.25 -3.23
CA ARG A 9 -3.31 -4.46 -2.09
C ARG A 9 -4.49 -3.47 -2.12
N PHE A 10 -4.26 -2.21 -2.46
CA PHE A 10 -5.31 -1.20 -2.62
C PHE A 10 -6.36 -1.64 -3.66
N LEU A 11 -5.90 -2.15 -4.80
CA LEU A 11 -6.79 -2.65 -5.84
C LEU A 11 -7.60 -3.88 -5.40
N LYS A 12 -7.00 -4.79 -4.63
CA LYS A 12 -7.73 -5.92 -4.03
C LYS A 12 -8.82 -5.47 -3.06
N PHE A 13 -8.55 -4.47 -2.22
CA PHE A 13 -9.57 -3.91 -1.32
C PHE A 13 -10.69 -3.21 -2.09
N ARG A 14 -10.34 -2.46 -3.14
CA ARG A 14 -11.33 -1.86 -4.05
C ARG A 14 -12.24 -2.93 -4.67
N GLU A 15 -11.66 -4.02 -5.16
CA GLU A 15 -12.40 -5.14 -5.77
C GLU A 15 -13.36 -5.81 -4.79
N GLY A 16 -12.93 -6.05 -3.54
CA GLY A 16 -13.80 -6.62 -2.51
C GLY A 16 -14.94 -5.71 -2.05
N ALA A 17 -14.85 -4.40 -2.26
CA ALA A 17 -15.81 -3.41 -1.76
C ALA A 17 -16.95 -3.08 -2.74
N PHE A 18 -17.02 -3.73 -3.90
CA PHE A 18 -18.06 -3.44 -4.90
C PHE A 18 -19.47 -3.66 -4.37
N THR A 19 -19.68 -4.74 -3.61
CA THR A 19 -21.00 -5.17 -3.13
C THR A 19 -21.29 -4.76 -1.70
N ASP A 20 -20.35 -4.11 -1.02
CA ASP A 20 -20.48 -3.66 0.37
C ASP A 20 -20.48 -2.13 0.43
N PRO A 21 -21.67 -1.48 0.50
CA PRO A 21 -21.77 -0.02 0.54
C PRO A 21 -21.23 0.61 1.83
N ASP A 22 -21.16 -0.16 2.92
CA ASP A 22 -20.63 0.31 4.21
C ASP A 22 -19.10 0.22 4.29
N SER A 23 -18.48 -0.47 3.33
CA SER A 23 -17.03 -0.53 3.20
C SER A 23 -16.44 0.85 2.96
N TYR A 24 -15.41 1.21 3.73
CA TYR A 24 -14.62 2.42 3.47
C TYR A 24 -14.10 2.48 2.02
N PHE A 25 -13.77 1.33 1.43
CA PHE A 25 -13.28 1.23 0.06
C PHE A 25 -14.37 1.33 -1.01
N HIS A 26 -15.65 1.38 -0.63
CA HIS A 26 -16.77 1.51 -1.57
C HIS A 26 -16.66 2.79 -2.43
N ASN A 27 -16.15 3.88 -1.86
CA ASN A 27 -15.89 5.12 -2.61
C ASN A 27 -14.86 4.92 -3.72
N TYR A 28 -13.84 4.10 -3.48
CA TYR A 28 -12.82 3.78 -4.50
C TYR A 28 -13.30 2.74 -5.51
N ALA A 29 -14.31 1.92 -5.17
CA ALA A 29 -14.93 0.98 -6.10
C ALA A 29 -15.57 1.69 -7.31
N LYS A 30 -16.05 2.92 -7.10
CA LYS A 30 -16.66 3.77 -8.13
C LYS A 30 -15.63 4.34 -9.14
N LEU A 31 -14.36 4.40 -8.78
CA LEU A 31 -13.30 4.84 -9.68
C LEU A 31 -12.99 3.77 -10.72
N THR A 32 -12.57 4.16 -11.91
CA THR A 32 -11.94 3.24 -12.86
C THR A 32 -10.66 2.65 -12.24
N LYS A 33 -10.18 1.53 -12.78
CA LYS A 33 -8.94 0.90 -12.29
C LYS A 33 -7.74 1.85 -12.41
N GLU A 34 -7.67 2.63 -13.49
CA GLU A 34 -6.59 3.60 -13.75
C GLU A 34 -6.62 4.75 -12.75
N GLU A 35 -7.80 5.32 -12.48
CA GLU A 35 -7.98 6.34 -11.45
C GLU A 35 -7.62 5.80 -10.07
N ALA A 36 -8.05 4.59 -9.73
CA ALA A 36 -7.71 3.95 -8.47
C ALA A 36 -6.20 3.74 -8.30
N ILE A 37 -5.48 3.37 -9.37
CA ILE A 37 -4.01 3.28 -9.37
C ILE A 37 -3.41 4.66 -9.11
N LYS A 38 -3.87 5.70 -9.81
CA LYS A 38 -3.38 7.07 -9.63
C LYS A 38 -3.60 7.55 -8.19
N THR A 39 -4.79 7.35 -7.64
CA THR A 39 -5.11 7.68 -6.26
C THR A 39 -4.24 6.90 -5.28
N ALA A 40 -4.07 5.60 -5.46
CA ALA A 40 -3.19 4.78 -4.62
C ALA A 40 -1.73 5.25 -4.68
N MET A 41 -1.24 5.66 -5.87
CA MET A 41 0.10 6.22 -6.04
C MET A 41 0.27 7.54 -5.29
N THR A 42 -0.73 8.43 -5.34
CA THR A 42 -0.72 9.69 -4.58
C THR A 42 -0.69 9.44 -3.08
N LEU A 43 -1.60 8.61 -2.56
CA LEU A 43 -1.63 8.23 -1.14
C LEU A 43 -0.33 7.55 -0.69
N TRP A 44 0.28 6.73 -1.55
CA TRP A 44 1.58 6.16 -1.26
C TRP A 44 2.64 7.26 -1.12
N LYS A 45 2.77 8.16 -2.10
CA LYS A 45 3.81 9.18 -2.13
C LYS A 45 3.67 10.20 -1.00
N GLU A 46 2.45 10.66 -0.75
CA GLU A 46 2.20 11.80 0.15
C GLU A 46 2.07 11.37 1.62
N ILE A 47 1.66 10.12 1.89
CA ILE A 47 1.40 9.66 3.26
C ILE A 47 2.39 8.55 3.62
N ASN A 48 2.29 7.41 2.94
CA ASN A 48 2.97 6.18 3.38
C ASN A 48 4.48 6.22 3.15
N TRP A 49 4.92 6.85 2.06
CA TRP A 49 6.33 7.00 1.73
C TRP A 49 7.02 7.99 2.65
N LEU A 50 6.39 9.13 2.92
CA LEU A 50 6.90 10.11 3.89
C LEU A 50 6.99 9.46 5.27
N ASN A 51 5.94 8.77 5.71
CA ASN A 51 5.96 8.05 6.99
C ASN A 51 7.06 6.98 7.04
N LEU A 52 7.24 6.22 5.95
CA LEU A 52 8.32 5.24 5.85
C LEU A 52 9.69 5.90 6.01
N LYS A 53 9.95 7.00 5.30
CA LYS A 53 11.25 7.66 5.28
C LYS A 53 11.56 8.41 6.57
N GLN A 54 10.58 9.09 7.14
CA GLN A 54 10.77 10.02 8.26
C GLN A 54 10.66 9.31 9.61
N ASN A 55 9.81 8.28 9.71
CA ASN A 55 9.45 7.72 11.03
C ASN A 55 9.77 6.24 11.16
N ILE A 56 9.57 5.43 10.11
CA ILE A 56 9.72 3.96 10.21
C ILE A 56 11.17 3.54 9.92
N LEU A 57 11.70 3.85 8.74
CA LEU A 57 13.03 3.43 8.30
C LEU A 57 14.17 3.86 9.23
N PRO A 58 14.16 5.07 9.84
CA PRO A 58 15.22 5.46 10.79
C PRO A 58 15.32 4.55 12.03
N THR A 59 14.25 3.82 12.35
CA THR A 59 14.24 2.90 13.50
C THR A 59 14.73 1.50 13.17
N ARG A 60 15.00 1.19 11.89
CA ARG A 60 15.35 -0.16 11.41
C ARG A 60 16.53 -0.77 12.17
N GLU A 61 17.60 0.01 12.37
CA GLU A 61 18.84 -0.47 13.01
C GLU A 61 18.69 -0.75 14.52
N ARG A 62 17.53 -0.44 15.11
CA ARG A 62 17.23 -0.75 16.52
C ARG A 62 16.62 -2.15 16.69
N ALA A 63 16.26 -2.83 15.60
CA ALA A 63 15.64 -4.15 15.66
C ALA A 63 16.66 -5.26 15.98
N SER A 64 16.27 -6.24 16.79
CA SER A 64 17.11 -7.41 17.10
C SER A 64 17.31 -8.35 15.91
N LEU A 65 16.39 -8.33 14.94
CA LEU A 65 16.43 -9.13 13.72
C LEU A 65 15.79 -8.33 12.58
N ILE A 66 16.46 -8.28 11.43
CA ILE A 66 15.98 -7.60 10.22
C ILE A 66 15.78 -8.65 9.14
N LEU A 67 14.54 -8.81 8.67
CA LEU A 67 14.22 -9.64 7.50
C LEU A 67 14.13 -8.75 6.26
N THR A 68 15.01 -9.00 5.29
CA THR A 68 14.98 -8.29 4.00
C THR A 68 14.15 -9.11 3.02
N LYS A 69 13.24 -8.43 2.31
CA LYS A 69 12.37 -9.06 1.32
C LYS A 69 12.72 -8.61 -0.08
N SER A 70 12.66 -9.53 -1.04
CA SER A 70 12.79 -9.21 -2.46
C SER A 70 11.46 -9.36 -3.19
N ALA A 71 11.52 -9.42 -4.53
CA ALA A 71 10.35 -9.62 -5.36
C ALA A 71 9.58 -10.89 -4.92
N ASN A 72 8.26 -10.92 -5.17
CA ASN A 72 7.38 -12.03 -4.79
C ASN A 72 7.30 -12.33 -3.28
N HIS A 73 7.67 -11.37 -2.43
CA HIS A 73 7.58 -11.47 -0.98
C HIS A 73 8.50 -12.53 -0.33
N ALA A 74 9.46 -13.08 -1.07
CA ALA A 74 10.49 -13.95 -0.50
C ALA A 74 11.36 -13.18 0.50
N VAL A 75 11.84 -13.89 1.53
CA VAL A 75 12.88 -13.40 2.44
C VAL A 75 14.23 -13.81 1.83
N GLU A 76 15.16 -12.87 1.77
CA GLU A 76 16.55 -13.08 1.36
C GLU A 76 17.49 -13.09 2.58
#